data_AF-A0A9E2U2B6-F1
#
_entry.id   AF-A0A9E2U2B6-F1
#
_cell.length_a   1.000
_cell.length_b   1.000
_cell.length_c   1.000
_cell.angle_alpha   90.00
_cell.angle_beta   90.00
_cell.angle_gamma   90.00
#
_symmetry.space_group_name_H-M   'P 1'
#
loop_
_entity.id
_entity.type
_entity.pdbx_description
1 polymer ?
#
loop_
_entity_poly.entity_id
_entity_poly.type
_entity_poly.pdbx_seq_one_letter_code
_entity_poly.pdbx_strand_id
1 'polypeptide(L)'
;MSYFDQVYKQLFGKSSEGPKILVNEVIDRSEKYLKEYDERTQSADFKSLAKDVYSSYLLKQQAIDKLPSVHLLISPHANGFAISYHEEIEVPDFQFLFDWLMKRTGSLNYKLANSDLLVVEKNAVIESKEKHYLKPRVGIGKIIDQQYGNILIEHIAINDVPSYIKYTANIYSDRKYREAQEFDNLAEYLFQDLINE
;
A
#
# COMPACT_ATOMS: atom_id res chain seq x y z
N MET A 1 35.98 31.60 -10.71
CA MET A 1 35.15 30.55 -10.05
C MET A 1 35.96 29.25 -10.09
N SER A 2 35.96 28.48 -9.01
CA SER A 2 36.74 27.24 -8.94
C SER A 2 36.05 26.12 -9.75
N TYR A 3 36.85 25.24 -10.37
CA TYR A 3 36.34 24.01 -11.00
C TYR A 3 35.51 23.17 -10.02
N PHE A 4 35.87 23.20 -8.74
CA PHE A 4 35.13 22.55 -7.67
C PHE A 4 33.73 23.15 -7.46
N ASP A 5 33.57 24.46 -7.63
CA ASP A 5 32.25 25.12 -7.54
C ASP A 5 31.32 24.71 -8.69
N GLN A 6 31.90 24.45 -9.86
CA GLN A 6 31.15 23.98 -11.04
C GLN A 6 30.70 22.53 -10.85
N VAL A 7 31.61 21.66 -10.39
CA VAL A 7 31.29 20.25 -10.09
C VAL A 7 30.28 20.15 -8.95
N TYR A 8 30.42 20.95 -7.88
CA TYR A 8 29.47 20.97 -6.77
C TYR A 8 28.09 21.47 -7.19
N LYS A 9 28.00 22.52 -8.04
CA LYS A 9 26.72 22.95 -8.60
C LYS A 9 26.10 21.93 -9.57
N GLN A 10 26.90 21.13 -10.24
CA GLN A 10 26.39 20.13 -11.19
C GLN A 10 25.91 18.86 -10.48
N LEU A 11 26.54 18.51 -9.34
CA LEU A 11 26.17 17.35 -8.52
C LEU A 11 25.12 17.67 -7.44
N PHE A 12 25.11 18.90 -6.92
CA PHE A 12 24.26 19.32 -5.78
C PHE A 12 23.52 20.64 -6.01
N GLY A 13 23.61 21.21 -7.21
CA GLY A 13 22.77 22.35 -7.58
C GLY A 13 21.32 21.93 -7.58
N LYS A 14 20.50 22.67 -6.83
CA LYS A 14 19.05 22.47 -6.78
C LYS A 14 18.49 22.45 -8.20
N SER A 15 18.02 21.30 -8.67
CA SER A 15 17.04 21.26 -9.74
C SER A 15 15.82 22.05 -9.27
N SER A 16 15.62 23.22 -9.87
CA SER A 16 14.60 24.20 -9.50
C SER A 16 13.22 23.88 -10.09
N GLU A 17 13.05 22.72 -10.72
CA GLU A 17 11.79 22.26 -11.27
C GLU A 17 11.23 21.19 -10.33
N GLY A 18 10.00 21.43 -9.85
CA GLY A 18 9.25 20.44 -9.10
C GLY A 18 9.02 19.16 -9.92
N PRO A 19 8.55 18.07 -9.30
CA PRO A 19 8.27 16.83 -10.03
C PRO A 19 7.32 17.13 -11.21
N LYS A 20 7.71 16.70 -12.40
CA LYS A 20 6.90 16.84 -13.61
C LYS A 20 5.88 15.72 -13.62
N ILE A 21 4.59 16.07 -13.62
CA ILE A 21 3.50 15.07 -13.71
C ILE A 21 3.44 14.56 -15.14
N LEU A 22 3.61 13.24 -15.31
CA LEU A 22 3.50 12.55 -16.59
C LEU A 22 2.09 11.96 -16.79
N VAL A 23 1.53 11.36 -15.74
CA VAL A 23 0.20 10.72 -15.74
C VAL A 23 -0.50 11.03 -14.43
N ASN A 24 -1.81 11.29 -14.48
CA ASN A 24 -2.69 11.37 -13.31
C ASN A 24 -4.10 10.94 -13.72
N GLU A 25 -4.47 9.70 -13.40
CA GLU A 25 -5.73 9.11 -13.85
C GLU A 25 -6.34 8.17 -12.82
N VAL A 26 -7.60 7.80 -13.05
CA VAL A 26 -8.28 6.76 -12.28
C VAL A 26 -7.75 5.41 -12.77
N ILE A 27 -7.40 4.52 -11.84
CA ILE A 27 -6.98 3.16 -12.21
C ILE A 27 -8.17 2.43 -12.81
N ASP A 28 -8.03 2.01 -14.07
CA ASP A 28 -8.96 1.13 -14.77
C ASP A 28 -8.20 -0.12 -15.25
N ARG A 29 -8.49 -1.28 -14.63
CA ARG A 29 -7.77 -2.52 -14.92
C ARG A 29 -8.37 -3.19 -16.15
N SER A 30 -7.52 -3.53 -17.13
CA SER A 30 -7.95 -4.24 -18.34
C SER A 30 -8.60 -5.60 -18.05
N GLU A 31 -9.46 -6.08 -18.95
CA GLU A 31 -10.07 -7.42 -18.84
C GLU A 31 -9.03 -8.54 -18.73
N LYS A 32 -7.92 -8.41 -19.48
CA LYS A 32 -6.78 -9.34 -19.41
C LYS A 32 -6.21 -9.39 -17.99
N TYR A 33 -5.95 -8.23 -17.39
CA TYR A 33 -5.44 -8.12 -16.04
C TYR A 33 -6.40 -8.75 -15.03
N LEU A 34 -7.69 -8.47 -15.14
CA LEU A 34 -8.70 -9.01 -14.20
C LEU A 34 -8.77 -10.53 -14.27
N LYS A 35 -8.68 -11.11 -15.47
CA LYS A 35 -8.62 -12.55 -15.65
C LYS A 35 -7.37 -13.17 -15.02
N GLU A 36 -6.20 -12.59 -15.28
CA GLU A 36 -4.94 -13.05 -14.68
C GLU A 36 -4.95 -12.91 -13.15
N TYR A 37 -5.48 -11.80 -12.63
CA TYR A 37 -5.67 -11.57 -11.21
C TYR A 37 -6.53 -12.69 -10.59
N ASP A 38 -7.68 -13.02 -11.19
CA ASP A 38 -8.59 -14.02 -10.62
C ASP A 38 -7.96 -15.43 -10.65
N GLU A 39 -7.23 -15.77 -11.71
CA GLU A 39 -6.50 -17.04 -11.81
C GLU A 39 -5.33 -17.12 -10.81
N ARG A 40 -4.50 -16.08 -10.75
CA ARG A 40 -3.27 -16.05 -9.95
C ARG A 40 -3.56 -15.97 -8.45
N THR A 41 -4.52 -15.16 -8.03
CA THR A 41 -4.84 -15.02 -6.59
C THR A 41 -5.44 -16.29 -5.97
N GLN A 42 -5.87 -17.25 -6.79
CA GLN A 42 -6.32 -18.57 -6.36
C GLN A 42 -5.19 -19.62 -6.34
N SER A 43 -4.03 -19.32 -6.92
CA SER A 43 -2.89 -20.24 -6.98
C SER A 43 -2.24 -20.49 -5.61
N ALA A 44 -1.60 -21.65 -5.47
CA ALA A 44 -0.86 -21.98 -4.25
C ALA A 44 0.29 -21.00 -3.97
N ASP A 45 0.99 -20.55 -5.02
CA ASP A 45 2.14 -19.65 -4.91
C ASP A 45 1.72 -18.28 -4.36
N PHE A 46 0.63 -17.70 -4.88
CA PHE A 46 0.11 -16.44 -4.36
C PHE A 46 -0.39 -16.57 -2.91
N LYS A 47 -1.09 -17.67 -2.60
CA LYS A 47 -1.52 -17.96 -1.22
C LYS A 47 -0.31 -18.09 -0.28
N SER A 48 0.78 -18.73 -0.73
CA SER A 48 2.04 -18.82 0.02
C SER A 48 2.66 -17.44 0.24
N LEU A 49 2.75 -16.61 -0.79
CA LEU A 49 3.24 -15.24 -0.69
C LEU A 49 2.46 -14.44 0.37
N ALA A 50 1.12 -14.50 0.33
CA ALA A 50 0.30 -13.78 1.30
C ALA A 50 0.42 -14.36 2.73
N LYS A 51 0.58 -15.69 2.89
CA LYS A 51 0.92 -16.32 4.18
C LYS A 51 2.28 -15.84 4.70
N ASP A 52 3.27 -15.70 3.82
CA ASP A 52 4.62 -15.27 4.18
C ASP A 52 4.65 -13.78 4.57
N VAL A 53 3.88 -12.93 3.90
CA VAL A 53 3.66 -11.53 4.29
C VAL A 53 3.08 -11.46 5.70
N TYR A 54 2.01 -12.21 5.99
CA TYR A 54 1.39 -12.20 7.32
C TYR A 54 2.33 -12.74 8.41
N SER A 55 3.03 -13.83 8.11
CA SER A 55 4.05 -14.37 9.02
C SER A 55 5.15 -13.35 9.31
N SER A 56 5.60 -12.61 8.28
CA SER A 56 6.60 -11.56 8.42
C SER A 56 6.08 -10.38 9.25
N TYR A 57 4.79 -10.03 9.11
CA TYR A 57 4.12 -9.04 9.97
C TYR A 57 4.17 -9.46 11.45
N LEU A 58 3.74 -10.69 11.77
CA LEU A 58 3.74 -11.21 13.15
C LEU A 58 5.14 -11.28 13.75
N LEU A 59 6.12 -11.73 12.98
CA LEU A 59 7.53 -11.77 13.42
C LEU A 59 8.09 -10.36 13.62
N LYS A 60 7.71 -9.40 12.77
CA LYS A 60 8.17 -8.01 12.91
C LYS A 60 7.67 -7.35 14.20
N GLN A 61 6.48 -7.71 14.71
CA GLN A 61 5.99 -7.28 16.02
C GLN A 61 6.91 -7.72 17.17
N GLN A 62 7.69 -8.80 16.96
CA GLN A 62 8.68 -9.32 17.89
C GLN A 62 10.11 -8.87 17.55
N ALA A 63 10.26 -7.87 16.67
CA ALA A 63 11.53 -7.41 16.13
C ALA A 63 12.37 -8.48 15.40
N ILE A 64 11.70 -9.48 14.83
CA ILE A 64 12.30 -10.53 14.00
C ILE A 64 12.06 -10.22 12.53
N ASP A 65 13.13 -10.15 11.75
CA ASP A 65 13.06 -9.96 10.31
C ASP A 65 12.87 -11.29 9.57
N LYS A 66 11.96 -11.30 8.59
CA LYS A 66 11.68 -12.40 7.66
C LYS A 66 11.44 -11.81 6.26
N LEU A 67 11.71 -12.59 5.21
CA LEU A 67 11.27 -12.27 3.85
C LEU A 67 9.83 -12.78 3.60
N PRO A 68 8.97 -12.01 2.90
CA PRO A 68 9.23 -10.65 2.42
C PRO A 68 9.28 -9.62 3.56
N SER A 69 10.15 -8.62 3.43
CA SER A 69 10.37 -7.65 4.50
C SER A 69 9.13 -6.80 4.76
N VAL A 70 8.60 -6.90 5.97
CA VAL A 70 7.49 -6.10 6.47
C VAL A 70 8.00 -5.07 7.47
N HIS A 71 7.53 -3.83 7.35
CA HIS A 71 7.83 -2.72 8.24
C HIS A 71 6.56 -2.25 8.93
N LEU A 72 6.56 -2.19 10.26
CA LEU A 72 5.41 -1.68 11.01
C LEU A 72 5.39 -0.15 10.95
N LEU A 73 4.20 0.40 10.72
CA LEU A 73 3.94 1.83 10.72
C LEU A 73 3.02 2.11 11.90
N ILE A 74 3.55 2.69 12.97
CA ILE A 74 2.80 2.88 14.22
C ILE A 74 2.85 4.36 14.59
N SER A 75 1.68 4.97 14.75
CA SER A 75 1.55 6.34 15.23
C SER A 75 0.17 6.55 15.89
N PRO A 76 0.00 7.63 16.69
CA PRO A 76 -1.27 7.88 17.38
C PRO A 76 -2.49 8.04 16.46
N HIS A 77 -2.29 8.33 15.17
CA HIS A 77 -3.38 8.64 14.23
C HIS A 77 -3.38 7.77 12.98
N ALA A 78 -2.36 6.95 12.78
CA ALA A 78 -2.22 6.08 11.63
C ALA A 78 -1.41 4.84 12.00
N ASN A 79 -1.98 3.66 11.77
CA ASN A 79 -1.32 2.38 11.98
C ASN A 79 -1.36 1.56 10.70
N GLY A 80 -0.36 0.73 10.47
CA GLY A 80 -0.16 0.11 9.17
C GLY A 80 1.04 -0.80 9.08
N PHE A 81 1.29 -1.28 7.87
CA PHE A 81 2.52 -1.93 7.49
C PHE A 81 2.95 -1.55 6.08
N ALA A 82 4.23 -1.73 5.77
CA ALA A 82 4.76 -1.67 4.41
C ALA A 82 5.45 -2.98 4.06
N ILE A 83 5.21 -3.49 2.87
CA ILE A 83 5.82 -4.70 2.30
C ILE A 83 6.84 -4.22 1.28
N SER A 84 8.12 -4.52 1.50
CA SER A 84 9.16 -4.22 0.51
C SER A 84 9.11 -5.26 -0.61
N TYR A 85 9.26 -4.80 -1.85
CA TYR A 85 9.46 -5.70 -2.98
C TYR A 85 10.79 -6.45 -2.82
N HIS A 86 10.80 -7.70 -3.24
CA HIS A 86 11.98 -8.55 -3.30
C HIS A 86 11.99 -9.25 -4.67
N GLU A 87 13.17 -9.46 -5.25
CA GLU A 87 13.31 -10.04 -6.59
C GLU A 87 12.78 -11.49 -6.71
N GLU A 88 12.65 -12.19 -5.58
CA GLU A 88 12.01 -13.52 -5.52
C GLU A 88 10.48 -13.47 -5.70
N ILE A 89 9.87 -12.28 -5.63
CA ILE A 89 8.44 -12.07 -5.89
C ILE A 89 8.29 -11.67 -7.36
N GLU A 90 7.43 -12.37 -8.08
CA GLU A 90 7.08 -11.97 -9.44
C GLU A 90 6.39 -10.60 -9.43
N VAL A 91 6.82 -9.70 -10.33
CA VAL A 91 6.26 -8.34 -10.44
C VAL A 91 4.73 -8.34 -10.55
N PRO A 92 4.09 -9.19 -11.38
CA PRO A 92 2.64 -9.28 -11.43
C PRO A 92 2.01 -9.70 -10.09
N ASP A 93 2.60 -10.64 -9.36
CA ASP A 93 2.07 -11.09 -8.07
C ASP A 93 2.15 -10.00 -7.01
N PHE A 94 3.19 -9.16 -7.03
CA PHE A 94 3.27 -8.01 -6.14
C PHE A 94 2.18 -6.98 -6.48
N GLN A 95 1.94 -6.71 -7.76
CA GLN A 95 0.84 -5.86 -8.22
C GLN A 95 -0.54 -6.45 -7.86
N PHE A 96 -0.71 -7.77 -7.97
CA PHE A 96 -1.93 -8.46 -7.55
C PHE A 96 -2.11 -8.41 -6.04
N LEU A 97 -1.04 -8.49 -5.23
CA LEU A 97 -1.10 -8.34 -3.78
C LEU A 97 -1.66 -6.95 -3.38
N PHE A 98 -1.28 -5.90 -4.10
CA PHE A 98 -1.83 -4.55 -3.92
C PHE A 98 -3.35 -4.50 -4.13
N ASP A 99 -3.85 -5.01 -5.27
CA ASP A 99 -5.29 -5.04 -5.56
C ASP A 99 -6.04 -6.06 -4.66
N TRP A 100 -5.37 -7.13 -4.24
CA TRP A 100 -5.92 -8.14 -3.34
C TRP A 100 -6.18 -7.55 -1.95
N LEU A 101 -5.25 -6.77 -1.39
CA LEU A 101 -5.45 -6.07 -0.13
C LEU A 101 -6.65 -5.11 -0.21
N MET A 102 -6.86 -4.45 -1.35
CA MET A 102 -8.04 -3.62 -1.60
C MET A 102 -9.32 -4.45 -1.60
N LYS A 103 -9.36 -5.57 -2.36
CA LYS A 103 -10.54 -6.46 -2.39
C LYS A 103 -10.84 -7.05 -1.01
N ARG A 104 -9.82 -7.51 -0.26
CA ARG A 104 -9.98 -8.00 1.13
C ARG A 104 -10.56 -6.92 2.04
N THR A 105 -10.05 -5.69 1.97
CA THR A 105 -10.61 -4.56 2.73
C THR A 105 -12.05 -4.26 2.31
N GLY A 106 -12.37 -4.37 1.02
CA GLY A 106 -13.72 -4.18 0.49
C GLY A 106 -14.75 -5.24 0.92
N SER A 107 -14.30 -6.43 1.35
CA SER A 107 -15.15 -7.47 1.94
C SER A 107 -15.61 -7.13 3.36
N LEU A 108 -14.94 -6.18 4.04
CA LEU A 108 -15.47 -5.53 5.22
C LEU A 108 -16.54 -4.50 4.83
N ASN A 109 -17.14 -3.83 5.82
CA ASN A 109 -18.11 -2.77 5.57
C ASN A 109 -17.43 -1.46 5.13
N TYR A 110 -16.66 -1.49 4.05
CA TYR A 110 -15.95 -0.37 3.44
C TYR A 110 -16.48 -0.08 2.02
N LYS A 111 -16.19 1.12 1.54
CA LYS A 111 -16.40 1.52 0.15
C LYS A 111 -15.14 2.13 -0.42
N LEU A 112 -14.82 1.79 -1.67
CA LEU A 112 -13.79 2.46 -2.44
C LEU A 112 -14.22 3.91 -2.70
N ALA A 113 -13.43 4.86 -2.22
CA ALA A 113 -13.67 6.29 -2.36
C ALA A 113 -12.82 6.90 -3.49
N ASN A 114 -11.59 6.40 -3.67
CA ASN A 114 -10.72 6.79 -4.78
C ASN A 114 -9.79 5.64 -5.18
N SER A 115 -9.40 5.61 -6.45
CA SER A 115 -8.43 4.67 -7.01
C SER A 115 -7.64 5.40 -8.10
N ASP A 116 -6.42 5.86 -7.81
CA ASP A 116 -5.65 6.76 -8.67
C ASP A 116 -4.23 6.25 -8.98
N LEU A 117 -3.76 6.52 -10.19
CA LEU A 117 -2.38 6.39 -10.63
C LEU A 117 -1.80 7.79 -10.84
N LEU A 118 -0.68 8.07 -10.18
CA LEU A 118 0.15 9.25 -10.41
C LEU A 118 1.53 8.81 -10.86
N VAL A 119 1.99 9.30 -12.00
CA VAL A 119 3.37 9.11 -12.49
C VAL A 119 4.06 10.45 -12.55
N VAL A 120 5.21 10.56 -11.90
CA VAL A 120 6.03 11.78 -11.87
C VAL A 120 7.46 11.50 -12.30
N GLU A 121 8.06 12.46 -12.99
CA GLU A 121 9.48 12.48 -13.30
C GLU A 121 10.18 13.49 -12.40
N LYS A 122 11.21 13.05 -11.68
CA LYS A 122 12.06 13.92 -10.86
C LYS A 122 13.52 13.47 -10.96
N ASN A 123 14.40 14.36 -11.36
CA ASN A 123 15.84 14.09 -11.49
C ASN A 123 16.15 12.83 -12.34
N ALA A 124 15.46 12.67 -13.49
CA ALA A 124 15.55 11.50 -14.37
C ALA A 124 15.12 10.16 -13.74
N VAL A 125 14.42 10.20 -12.60
CA VAL A 125 13.76 9.05 -12.00
C VAL A 125 12.26 9.16 -12.26
N ILE A 126 11.66 8.08 -12.75
CA ILE A 126 10.21 7.95 -12.90
C ILE A 126 9.68 7.23 -11.67
N GLU A 127 8.80 7.89 -10.92
CA GLU A 127 8.06 7.29 -9.81
C GLU A 127 6.60 7.12 -10.21
N SER A 128 6.12 5.89 -10.14
CA SER A 128 4.72 5.53 -10.31
C SER A 128 4.13 5.22 -8.95
N LYS A 129 2.99 5.84 -8.66
CA LYS A 129 2.26 5.69 -7.41
C LYS A 129 0.80 5.39 -7.68
N GLU A 130 0.42 4.15 -7.42
CA GLU A 130 -0.97 3.73 -7.39
C GLU A 130 -1.53 3.81 -5.98
N LYS A 131 -2.81 4.19 -5.83
CA LYS A 131 -3.48 4.26 -4.54
C LYS A 131 -4.90 3.72 -4.59
N HIS A 132 -5.27 2.96 -3.56
CA HIS A 132 -6.66 2.67 -3.22
C HIS A 132 -7.01 3.34 -1.90
N TYR A 133 -8.03 4.19 -1.91
CA TYR A 133 -8.53 4.85 -0.71
C TYR A 133 -9.93 4.36 -0.39
N LEU A 134 -10.08 3.71 0.75
CA LEU A 134 -11.34 3.14 1.22
C LEU A 134 -11.82 3.83 2.50
N LYS A 135 -13.13 4.05 2.58
CA LYS A 135 -13.79 4.61 3.77
C LYS A 135 -14.77 3.60 4.37
N PRO A 136 -14.89 3.52 5.69
CA PRO A 136 -15.94 2.72 6.31
C PRO A 136 -17.31 3.25 5.86
N ARG A 137 -18.26 2.35 5.61
CA ARG A 137 -19.64 2.74 5.32
C ARG A 137 -20.30 3.15 6.63
N VAL A 138 -20.59 4.44 6.75
CA VAL A 138 -21.18 5.02 7.95
C VAL A 138 -22.70 4.82 7.97
N GLY A 139 -23.23 4.40 9.11
CA GLY A 139 -24.68 4.35 9.36
C GLY A 139 -25.25 5.73 9.72
N ILE A 140 -26.57 5.81 9.94
CA ILE A 140 -27.33 7.05 10.22
C ILE A 140 -27.20 7.48 11.71
N GLY A 141 -26.16 7.01 12.42
CA GLY A 141 -25.96 7.28 13.85
C GLY A 141 -25.41 8.69 14.13
N LYS A 142 -25.68 9.22 15.33
CA LYS A 142 -25.09 10.49 15.81
C LYS A 142 -23.57 10.41 16.04
N ILE A 143 -23.07 9.22 16.39
CA ILE A 143 -21.65 8.92 16.52
C ILE A 143 -21.29 7.93 15.42
N ILE A 144 -20.26 8.26 14.65
CA ILE A 144 -19.79 7.50 13.50
C ILE A 144 -18.91 6.36 13.98
N ASP A 145 -19.28 5.14 13.60
CA ASP A 145 -18.40 3.99 13.72
C ASP A 145 -17.38 4.03 12.57
N GLN A 146 -16.12 4.27 12.91
CA GLN A 146 -15.04 4.33 11.93
C GLN A 146 -14.37 2.97 11.69
N GLN A 147 -14.80 1.90 12.36
CA GLN A 147 -14.12 0.60 12.35
C GLN A 147 -12.62 0.79 12.66
N TYR A 148 -11.75 0.56 11.68
CA TYR A 148 -10.30 0.71 11.80
C TYR A 148 -9.79 2.09 11.33
N GLY A 149 -10.67 2.97 10.86
CA GLY A 149 -10.33 4.26 10.22
C GLY A 149 -10.47 4.21 8.71
N ASN A 150 -9.98 5.24 8.00
CA ASN A 150 -9.90 5.20 6.54
C ASN A 150 -8.67 4.42 6.10
N ILE A 151 -8.84 3.52 5.14
CA ILE A 151 -7.73 2.71 4.62
C ILE A 151 -7.13 3.39 3.40
N LEU A 152 -5.81 3.54 3.42
CA LEU A 152 -5.02 3.95 2.27
C LEU A 152 -4.01 2.84 1.97
N ILE A 153 -4.12 2.29 0.76
CA ILE A 153 -3.19 1.31 0.21
C ILE A 153 -2.44 2.02 -0.92
N GLU A 154 -1.12 1.95 -0.92
CA GLU A 154 -0.27 2.58 -1.94
C GLU A 154 0.70 1.55 -2.51
N HIS A 155 0.85 1.50 -3.83
CA HIS A 155 1.90 0.72 -4.51
C HIS A 155 2.84 1.70 -5.21
N ILE A 156 4.13 1.60 -4.87
CA ILE A 156 5.18 2.48 -5.39
C ILE A 156 6.11 1.68 -6.27
N ALA A 157 6.37 2.18 -7.47
CA ALA A 157 7.39 1.68 -8.39
C ALA A 157 8.34 2.80 -8.82
N ILE A 158 9.60 2.46 -9.01
CA ILE A 158 10.66 3.36 -9.44
C ILE A 158 11.26 2.80 -10.73
N ASN A 159 11.22 3.59 -11.81
CA ASN A 159 11.64 3.18 -13.15
C ASN A 159 11.02 1.82 -13.54
N ASP A 160 9.71 1.69 -13.34
CA ASP A 160 8.89 0.51 -13.61
C ASP A 160 9.24 -0.75 -12.79
N VAL A 161 10.14 -0.64 -11.80
CA VAL A 161 10.43 -1.71 -10.84
C VAL A 161 9.66 -1.47 -9.55
N PRO A 162 8.85 -2.43 -9.06
CA PRO A 162 8.17 -2.29 -7.78
C PRO A 162 9.15 -2.01 -6.65
N SER A 163 8.76 -1.13 -5.73
CA SER A 163 9.54 -0.77 -4.56
C SER A 163 8.89 -1.27 -3.29
N TYR A 164 7.64 -0.86 -3.02
CA TYR A 164 6.90 -1.33 -1.86
C TYR A 164 5.39 -1.13 -2.01
N ILE A 165 4.64 -1.90 -1.22
CA ILE A 165 3.23 -1.66 -0.94
C ILE A 165 3.11 -1.13 0.49
N LYS A 166 2.29 -0.12 0.70
CA LYS A 166 1.99 0.41 2.02
C LYS A 166 0.50 0.30 2.30
N TYR A 167 0.13 -0.29 3.42
CA TYR A 167 -1.23 -0.40 3.91
C TYR A 167 -1.36 0.38 5.22
N THR A 168 -2.25 1.37 5.26
CA THR A 168 -2.42 2.23 6.45
C THR A 168 -3.88 2.45 6.76
N ALA A 169 -4.23 2.36 8.05
CA ALA A 169 -5.51 2.75 8.60
C ALA A 169 -5.34 4.07 9.35
N ASN A 170 -6.08 5.10 8.93
CA ASN A 170 -6.01 6.46 9.45
C ASN A 170 -7.25 6.74 10.30
N ILE A 171 -7.07 7.02 11.58
CA ILE A 171 -8.15 7.15 12.55
C ILE A 171 -8.46 8.62 12.88
N TYR A 172 -9.72 8.86 13.21
CA TYR A 172 -10.21 10.13 13.72
C TYR A 172 -10.33 10.06 15.24
N SER A 173 -9.81 11.08 15.94
CA SER A 173 -9.85 11.15 17.42
C SER A 173 -10.90 12.14 17.95
N ASP A 174 -11.76 12.67 17.09
CA ASP A 174 -12.77 13.66 17.51
C ASP A 174 -14.04 13.01 18.09
N ARG A 175 -14.82 13.81 18.83
CA ARG A 175 -15.99 13.35 19.60
C ARG A 175 -17.14 12.82 18.73
N LYS A 176 -17.09 13.00 17.41
CA LYS A 176 -18.09 12.49 16.47
C LYS A 176 -17.82 11.04 16.09
N TYR A 177 -16.66 10.49 16.42
CA TYR A 177 -16.28 9.13 16.11
C TYR A 177 -16.21 8.25 17.35
N ARG A 178 -16.56 6.98 17.18
CA ARG A 178 -16.22 5.94 18.15
C ARG A 178 -14.71 5.71 18.14
N GLU A 179 -14.20 5.16 19.23
CA GLU A 179 -12.85 4.62 19.26
C GLU A 179 -12.64 3.62 18.12
N ALA A 180 -11.48 3.68 17.48
CA ALA A 180 -11.14 2.79 16.39
C ALA A 180 -10.81 1.39 16.93
N GLN A 181 -11.09 0.37 16.14
CA GLN A 181 -10.67 -1.00 16.42
C GLN A 181 -9.16 -1.15 16.24
N GLU A 182 -8.56 -2.10 16.96
CA GLU A 182 -7.13 -2.39 16.90
C GLU A 182 -6.69 -2.82 15.49
N PHE A 183 -5.60 -2.25 15.01
CA PHE A 183 -5.08 -2.54 13.67
C PHE A 183 -4.70 -4.02 13.48
N ASP A 184 -4.27 -4.69 14.55
CA ASP A 184 -3.91 -6.11 14.50
C ASP A 184 -5.09 -7.01 14.09
N ASN A 185 -6.32 -6.68 14.49
CA ASN A 185 -7.51 -7.42 14.07
C ASN A 185 -7.80 -7.22 12.58
N LEU A 186 -7.50 -6.03 12.03
CA LEU A 186 -7.59 -5.78 10.59
C LEU A 186 -6.52 -6.59 9.85
N ALA A 187 -5.28 -6.58 10.34
CA ALA A 187 -4.20 -7.38 9.75
C ALA A 187 -4.58 -8.87 9.74
N GLU A 188 -5.05 -9.43 10.85
CA GLU A 188 -5.53 -10.81 10.91
C GLU A 188 -6.64 -11.08 9.89
N TYR A 189 -7.67 -10.23 9.83
CA TYR A 189 -8.78 -10.38 8.88
C TYR A 189 -8.32 -10.41 7.42
N LEU A 190 -7.36 -9.54 7.05
CA LEU A 190 -6.84 -9.49 5.69
C LEU A 190 -6.30 -10.85 5.24
N PHE A 191 -5.70 -11.63 6.14
CA PHE A 191 -5.02 -12.89 5.82
C PHE A 191 -5.69 -14.16 6.37
N GLN A 192 -6.76 -14.06 7.16
CA GLN A 192 -7.39 -15.18 7.89
C GLN A 192 -7.79 -16.38 7.01
N ASP A 193 -8.27 -16.15 5.78
CA ASP A 193 -8.76 -17.22 4.91
C ASP A 193 -7.61 -18.11 4.41
N LEU A 194 -6.39 -17.60 4.47
CA LEU A 194 -5.19 -18.34 4.11
C LEU A 194 -4.73 -19.22 5.29
N ILE A 195 -4.93 -18.78 6.53
CA ILE A 195 -4.46 -19.47 7.73
C ILE A 195 -5.24 -20.77 7.98
N ASN A 196 -6.50 -20.82 7.53
CA ASN A 196 -7.43 -21.92 7.78
C ASN A 196 -7.44 -23.00 6.68
N GLU A 197 -6.60 -22.87 5.64
CA GLU A 197 -6.33 -23.88 4.60
C GLU A 197 -4.95 -24.51 4.77
#